data_AF-A0A2A6NEW4-F1
#
_entry.id   AF-A0A2A6NEW4-F1
#
_cell.length_a   1.000
_cell.length_b   1.000
_cell.length_c   1.000
_cell.angle_alpha   90.00
_cell.angle_beta   90.00
_cell.angle_gamma   90.00
#
_symmetry.space_group_name_H-M   'P 1'
#
loop_
_entity.id
_entity.type
_entity.pdbx_description
1 polymer ?
#
loop_
_entity_poly.entity_id
_entity_poly.type
_entity_poly.pdbx_seq_one_letter_code
_entity_poly.pdbx_strand_id
1 'polypeptide(L)'
;MGSDQLEAAHFEYPTRVWGGGFSMTDIMAFIPNAVVAVEAKVDEPFDELVSNWIFKEEQNNSDSPPHRTAVIQRYASALRLESVQLLNIRYQLLQRTLAVAITAKEQSLSKAWMIVQSFSPTITQSKSTNRDDFDRFVELVGAAPTIENVQVRLAWASDLLS
;
A
#
# COMPACT_ATOMS: atom_id res chain seq x y z
N MET A 1 13.29 1.36 23.22
CA MET A 1 11.97 0.89 23.70
C MET A 1 10.91 1.73 23.02
N GLY A 2 9.89 1.10 22.43
CA GLY A 2 8.77 1.82 21.83
C GLY A 2 7.89 2.42 22.92
N SER A 3 7.30 3.59 22.65
CA SER A 3 6.21 4.13 23.46
C SER A 3 4.98 3.24 23.28
N ASP A 4 4.28 2.93 24.38
CA ASP A 4 2.97 2.25 24.42
C ASP A 4 1.80 3.21 24.15
N GLN A 5 2.10 4.46 23.79
CA GLN A 5 1.12 5.50 23.54
C GLN A 5 0.54 5.41 22.13
N LEU A 6 -0.78 5.32 22.06
CA LEU A 6 -1.59 5.59 20.88
C LEU A 6 -2.16 7.02 21.00
N GLU A 7 -1.85 7.89 20.04
CA GLU A 7 -2.33 9.27 20.05
C GLU A 7 -3.73 9.37 19.44
N ALA A 8 -3.95 8.67 18.32
CA ALA A 8 -5.24 8.59 17.64
C ALA A 8 -5.30 7.35 16.73
N ALA A 9 -6.52 6.92 16.40
CA ALA A 9 -6.76 5.94 15.34
C ALA A 9 -8.08 6.27 14.64
N HIS A 10 -8.10 6.12 13.32
CA HIS A 10 -9.23 6.46 12.47
C HIS A 10 -9.54 5.33 11.51
N PHE A 11 -10.84 5.06 11.34
CA PHE A 11 -11.34 4.21 10.25
C PHE A 11 -11.29 5.00 8.94
N GLU A 12 -10.86 4.35 7.87
CA GLU A 12 -10.91 4.88 6.50
C GLU A 12 -10.38 6.33 6.40
N TYR A 13 -9.23 6.61 7.01
CA TYR A 13 -8.64 7.96 7.00
C TYR A 13 -8.27 8.38 5.57
N PRO A 14 -8.87 9.46 5.01
CA PRO A 14 -8.68 9.82 3.62
C PRO A 14 -7.34 10.54 3.38
N THR A 15 -6.46 9.91 2.62
CA THR A 15 -5.19 10.51 2.19
C THR A 15 -5.18 10.76 0.69
N ARG A 16 -4.88 11.99 0.26
CA ARG A 16 -4.70 12.30 -1.16
C ARG A 16 -3.48 11.58 -1.69
N VAL A 17 -3.64 10.84 -2.78
CA VAL A 17 -2.56 10.06 -3.42
C VAL A 17 -2.28 10.52 -4.84
N TRP A 18 -1.17 10.06 -5.41
CA TRP A 18 -0.83 10.35 -6.80
C TRP A 18 -1.88 9.76 -7.76
N GLY A 19 -2.16 10.49 -8.84
CA GLY A 19 -3.21 10.12 -9.80
C GLY A 19 -4.60 10.68 -9.49
N GLY A 20 -4.77 11.31 -8.32
CA GLY A 20 -6.03 11.93 -7.89
C GLY A 20 -6.80 11.05 -6.90
N GLY A 21 -7.86 11.63 -6.32
CA GLY A 21 -8.70 10.95 -5.34
C GLY A 21 -8.04 10.76 -3.97
N PHE A 22 -8.61 9.83 -3.19
CA PHE A 22 -8.16 9.47 -1.85
C PHE A 22 -7.92 7.96 -1.77
N SER A 23 -6.87 7.58 -1.04
CA SER A 23 -6.64 6.20 -0.57
C SER A 23 -6.99 6.17 0.92
N MET A 24 -7.66 5.11 1.34
CA MET A 24 -8.14 4.89 2.71
C MET A 24 -7.81 3.46 3.10
N THR A 25 -7.00 3.27 4.13
CA THR A 25 -6.76 1.97 4.76
C THR A 25 -7.83 1.74 5.81
N ASP A 26 -8.11 0.49 6.17
CA ASP A 26 -9.16 0.19 7.16
C ASP A 26 -8.92 0.91 8.48
N ILE A 27 -7.65 0.96 8.93
CA ILE A 27 -7.24 1.74 10.10
C ILE A 27 -6.02 2.58 9.73
N MET A 28 -6.00 3.83 10.17
CA MET A 28 -4.82 4.69 10.24
C MET A 28 -4.61 5.13 11.69
N ALA A 29 -3.50 4.69 12.30
CA ALA A 29 -3.15 4.97 13.68
C ALA A 29 -1.91 5.89 13.77
N PHE A 30 -1.96 6.81 14.72
CA PHE A 30 -0.95 7.82 14.98
C PHE A 30 -0.29 7.49 16.32
N ILE A 31 1.03 7.33 16.31
CA ILE A 31 1.84 7.09 17.50
C ILE A 31 2.98 8.12 17.53
N PRO A 32 3.62 8.39 18.69
CA PRO A 32 4.48 9.58 18.85
C PRO A 32 5.61 9.77 17.84
N ASN A 33 6.05 8.71 17.16
CA ASN A 33 7.16 8.78 16.20
C ASN A 33 6.84 8.16 14.83
N ALA A 34 5.57 7.84 14.55
CA ALA A 34 5.18 7.24 13.28
C ALA A 34 3.68 7.24 13.01
N VAL A 35 3.34 6.84 11.79
CA VAL A 35 1.97 6.47 11.39
C VAL A 35 1.93 4.98 11.04
N VAL A 36 0.88 4.29 11.47
CA VAL A 36 0.63 2.88 11.17
C VAL A 36 -0.67 2.77 10.38
N ALA A 37 -0.59 2.26 9.16
CA ALA A 37 -1.73 1.86 8.36
C ALA A 37 -1.96 0.36 8.51
N VAL A 38 -3.23 -0.05 8.66
CA VAL A 38 -3.66 -1.45 8.59
C VAL A 38 -4.70 -1.60 7.49
N GLU A 39 -4.47 -2.56 6.60
CA GLU A 39 -5.43 -3.03 5.60
C GLU A 39 -5.79 -4.49 5.93
N ALA A 40 -7.07 -4.76 6.18
CA ALA A 40 -7.59 -6.09 6.42
C ALA A 40 -7.84 -6.83 5.09
N LYS A 41 -7.57 -8.14 5.09
CA LYS A 41 -7.90 -9.06 4.00
C LYS A 41 -8.42 -10.38 4.57
N VAL A 42 -9.66 -10.75 4.25
CA VAL A 42 -10.26 -12.01 4.72
C VAL A 42 -10.10 -13.08 3.64
N ASP A 43 -10.83 -12.91 2.54
CA ASP A 43 -10.88 -13.82 1.39
C ASP A 43 -11.00 -13.06 0.06
N GLU A 44 -11.22 -11.76 0.12
CA GLU A 44 -11.21 -10.86 -1.01
C GLU A 44 -9.77 -10.61 -1.51
N PRO A 45 -9.55 -10.60 -2.83
CA PRO A 45 -8.24 -10.26 -3.38
C PRO A 45 -7.91 -8.79 -3.14
N PHE A 46 -6.64 -8.44 -3.21
CA PHE A 46 -6.26 -7.05 -3.51
C PHE A 46 -6.87 -6.61 -4.85
N ASP A 47 -6.99 -5.28 -5.03
CA ASP A 47 -7.49 -4.69 -6.28
C ASP A 47 -6.64 -5.09 -7.52
N GLU A 48 -6.96 -4.52 -8.67
CA GLU A 48 -6.33 -4.83 -9.94
C GLU A 48 -4.79 -4.83 -9.91
N LEU A 49 -4.19 -5.71 -10.73
CA LEU A 49 -2.80 -5.54 -11.12
C LEU A 49 -2.60 -4.18 -11.80
N VAL A 50 -1.42 -3.60 -11.67
CA VAL A 50 -1.07 -2.33 -12.31
C VAL A 50 -1.30 -2.38 -13.83
N SER A 51 -0.97 -3.49 -14.48
CA SER A 51 -1.24 -3.70 -15.91
C SER A 51 -2.72 -3.52 -16.25
N ASN A 52 -3.61 -4.18 -15.50
CA ASN A 52 -5.06 -4.06 -15.68
C ASN A 52 -5.55 -2.66 -15.31
N TRP A 53 -5.04 -2.10 -14.22
CA TRP A 53 -5.44 -0.79 -13.73
C TRP A 53 -5.17 0.31 -14.76
N ILE A 54 -4.04 0.28 -15.46
CA ILE A 54 -3.72 1.28 -16.51
C ILE A 54 -4.80 1.33 -17.59
N PHE A 55 -5.32 0.18 -18.03
CA PHE A 55 -6.25 0.10 -19.17
C PHE A 55 -7.74 0.00 -18.77
N LYS A 56 -8.06 -0.06 -17.47
CA LYS A 56 -9.41 -0.30 -16.94
C LYS A 56 -10.51 0.60 -17.51
N GLU A 57 -10.17 1.84 -17.88
CA GLU A 57 -11.13 2.84 -18.38
C GLU A 57 -10.86 3.27 -19.82
N GLU A 58 -9.97 2.59 -20.54
CA GLU A 58 -9.57 2.99 -21.90
C GLU A 58 -10.77 3.14 -22.84
N GLN A 59 -11.76 2.26 -22.73
CA GLN A 59 -12.96 2.29 -23.57
C GLN A 59 -13.85 3.53 -23.34
N ASN A 60 -13.84 4.09 -22.13
CA ASN A 60 -14.70 5.21 -21.74
C ASN A 60 -13.93 6.55 -21.70
N ASN A 61 -12.60 6.49 -21.59
CA ASN A 61 -11.72 7.64 -21.48
C ASN A 61 -10.33 7.29 -22.04
N SER A 62 -10.06 7.71 -23.28
CA SER A 62 -8.79 7.48 -23.96
C SER A 62 -7.59 8.16 -23.29
N ASP A 63 -7.82 9.18 -22.45
CA ASP A 63 -6.77 9.87 -21.70
C ASP A 63 -6.42 9.13 -20.40
N SER A 64 -7.21 8.12 -20.01
CA SER A 64 -6.98 7.35 -18.78
C SER A 64 -5.67 6.54 -18.82
N PRO A 65 -5.35 5.76 -19.87
CA PRO A 65 -4.09 5.00 -19.90
C PRO A 65 -2.82 5.88 -19.87
N PRO A 66 -2.70 6.99 -20.65
CA PRO A 66 -1.56 7.89 -20.52
C PRO A 66 -1.40 8.48 -19.12
N HIS A 67 -2.49 8.94 -18.50
CA HIS A 67 -2.47 9.48 -17.13
C HIS A 67 -2.03 8.43 -16.11
N ARG A 68 -2.65 7.25 -16.15
CA ARG A 68 -2.32 6.13 -15.24
C ARG A 68 -0.89 5.66 -15.43
N THR A 69 -0.40 5.61 -16.66
CA THR A 69 1.01 5.32 -16.97
C THR A 69 1.94 6.34 -16.31
N ALA A 70 1.64 7.64 -16.39
CA ALA A 70 2.43 8.69 -15.73
C ALA A 70 2.43 8.53 -14.18
N VAL A 71 1.31 8.10 -13.59
CA VAL A 71 1.24 7.77 -12.16
C VAL A 71 2.19 6.61 -11.81
N ILE A 72 2.19 5.54 -12.61
CA ILE A 72 3.09 4.39 -12.39
C ILE A 72 4.57 4.77 -12.60
N GLN A 73 4.87 5.64 -13.56
CA GLN A 73 6.22 6.20 -13.73
C GLN A 73 6.67 6.98 -12.49
N ARG A 74 5.76 7.73 -11.84
CA ARG A 74 6.05 8.42 -10.58
C ARG A 74 6.35 7.42 -9.44
N TYR A 75 5.59 6.34 -9.32
CA TYR A 75 5.90 5.25 -8.38
C TYR A 75 7.26 4.62 -8.65
N ALA A 76 7.54 4.28 -9.91
CA ALA A 76 8.79 3.68 -10.33
C ALA A 76 9.97 4.59 -9.97
N SER A 77 9.88 5.88 -10.30
CA SER A 77 10.91 6.88 -9.95
C SER A 77 11.13 6.99 -8.45
N ALA A 78 10.05 7.06 -7.65
CA ALA A 78 10.16 7.18 -6.20
C ALA A 78 10.78 5.93 -5.55
N LEU A 79 10.47 4.75 -6.08
CA LEU A 79 10.98 3.47 -5.60
C LEU A 79 12.31 3.05 -6.24
N ARG A 80 12.85 3.86 -7.17
CA ARG A 80 14.07 3.57 -7.95
C ARG A 80 13.99 2.26 -8.74
N LEU A 81 12.84 2.07 -9.37
CA LEU A 81 12.52 0.92 -10.22
C LEU A 81 12.22 1.39 -11.64
N GLU A 82 12.23 0.46 -12.59
CA GLU A 82 11.64 0.66 -13.91
C GLU A 82 10.13 0.42 -13.87
N SER A 83 9.37 1.26 -14.58
CA SER A 83 7.89 1.18 -14.57
C SER A 83 7.33 -0.17 -14.99
N VAL A 84 8.02 -0.88 -15.90
CA VAL A 84 7.64 -2.23 -16.34
C VAL A 84 7.66 -3.26 -15.21
N GLN A 85 8.52 -3.08 -14.21
CA GLN A 85 8.61 -3.99 -13.07
C GLN A 85 7.37 -3.93 -12.18
N LEU A 86 6.64 -2.81 -12.19
CA LEU A 86 5.44 -2.62 -11.40
C LEU A 86 4.19 -3.27 -12.03
N LEU A 87 4.22 -3.68 -13.30
CA LEU A 87 3.04 -4.14 -14.03
C LEU A 87 2.35 -5.36 -13.39
N ASN A 88 3.12 -6.24 -12.75
CA ASN A 88 2.64 -7.46 -12.10
C ASN A 88 2.43 -7.30 -10.59
N ILE A 89 2.37 -6.06 -10.09
CA ILE A 89 2.05 -5.76 -8.70
C ILE A 89 0.60 -5.31 -8.59
N ARG A 90 -0.03 -5.59 -7.44
CA ARG A 90 -1.36 -5.08 -7.08
C ARG A 90 -1.31 -3.58 -6.85
N TYR A 91 -2.09 -2.80 -7.59
CA TYR A 91 -2.09 -1.33 -7.48
C TYR A 91 -2.48 -0.85 -6.07
N GLN A 92 -3.34 -1.60 -5.37
CA GLN A 92 -3.74 -1.30 -4.00
C GLN A 92 -2.54 -1.23 -3.04
N LEU A 93 -1.55 -2.13 -3.18
CA LEU A 93 -0.37 -2.16 -2.30
C LEU A 93 0.48 -0.88 -2.46
N LEU A 94 0.64 -0.40 -3.71
CA LEU A 94 1.31 0.87 -3.99
C LEU A 94 0.55 2.03 -3.34
N GLN A 95 -0.77 2.09 -3.52
CA GLN A 95 -1.60 3.16 -2.96
C GLN A 95 -1.62 3.19 -1.44
N ARG A 96 -1.71 2.04 -0.76
CA ARG A 96 -1.72 2.00 0.72
C ARG A 96 -0.36 2.38 1.30
N THR A 97 0.72 1.93 0.66
CA THR A 97 2.09 2.30 1.05
C THR A 97 2.32 3.81 0.89
N LEU A 98 1.86 4.40 -0.22
CA LEU A 98 1.95 5.84 -0.42
C LEU A 98 1.10 6.62 0.57
N ALA A 99 -0.12 6.16 0.86
CA ALA A 99 -1.03 6.84 1.77
C ALA A 99 -0.39 7.03 3.15
N VAL A 100 0.13 5.95 3.75
CA VAL A 100 0.76 6.06 5.08
C VAL A 100 2.03 6.92 5.05
N ALA A 101 2.80 6.90 3.95
CA ALA A 101 3.98 7.74 3.80
C ALA A 101 3.65 9.24 3.72
N ILE A 102 2.64 9.60 2.92
CA ILE A 102 2.15 10.98 2.82
C ILE A 102 1.64 11.44 4.18
N THR A 103 0.81 10.64 4.85
CA THR A 103 0.28 10.98 6.17
C THR A 103 1.40 11.17 7.19
N ALA A 104 2.41 10.29 7.23
CA ALA A 104 3.57 10.46 8.11
C ALA A 104 4.37 11.74 7.78
N LYS A 105 4.60 12.03 6.50
CA LYS A 105 5.27 13.25 6.05
C LYS A 105 4.50 14.51 6.48
N GLU A 106 3.19 14.52 6.34
CA GLU A 106 2.32 15.64 6.76
C GLU A 106 2.40 15.88 8.28
N GLN A 107 2.63 14.83 9.06
CA GLN A 107 2.90 14.90 10.50
C GLN A 107 4.38 15.19 10.83
N SER A 108 5.23 15.46 9.83
CA SER A 108 6.68 15.65 9.99
C SER A 108 7.40 14.44 10.63
N LEU A 109 6.88 13.23 10.40
CA LEU A 109 7.44 11.97 10.87
C LEU A 109 8.23 11.29 9.75
N SER A 110 9.28 10.55 10.12
CA SER A 110 10.17 9.86 9.17
C SER A 110 9.94 8.35 9.08
N LYS A 111 9.01 7.81 9.89
CA LYS A 111 8.72 6.38 10.00
C LYS A 111 7.24 6.13 9.80
N ALA A 112 6.95 5.06 9.07
CA ALA A 112 5.61 4.57 8.87
C ALA A 112 5.59 3.04 8.82
N TRP A 113 4.42 2.45 9.03
CA TRP A 113 4.15 1.04 8.80
C TRP A 113 2.93 0.87 7.91
N MET A 114 3.01 -0.01 6.93
CA MET A 114 1.85 -0.54 6.22
C MET A 114 1.75 -2.02 6.57
N ILE A 115 0.69 -2.37 7.28
CA ILE A 115 0.43 -3.72 7.75
C ILE A 115 -0.77 -4.26 6.96
N VAL A 116 -0.58 -5.39 6.29
CA VAL A 116 -1.71 -6.19 5.82
C VAL A 116 -2.09 -7.17 6.92
N GLN A 117 -3.30 -7.05 7.45
CA GLN A 117 -3.85 -7.98 8.41
C GLN A 117 -4.70 -9.02 7.69
N SER A 118 -4.25 -10.27 7.69
CA SER A 118 -4.99 -11.38 7.09
C SER A 118 -5.76 -12.18 8.14
N PHE A 119 -7.09 -12.07 8.11
CA PHE A 119 -7.99 -12.86 8.94
C PHE A 119 -8.42 -14.10 8.17
N SER A 120 -7.97 -15.28 8.59
CA SER A 120 -8.68 -16.50 8.22
C SER A 120 -8.26 -17.65 9.12
N PRO A 121 -9.22 -18.32 9.79
CA PRO A 121 -8.94 -19.47 10.64
C PRO A 121 -8.48 -20.70 9.84
N THR A 122 -8.63 -20.67 8.51
CA THR A 122 -8.25 -21.76 7.59
C THR A 122 -7.43 -21.21 6.42
N ILE A 123 -6.47 -21.99 5.91
CA ILE A 123 -5.74 -21.61 4.69
C ILE A 123 -6.71 -21.74 3.51
N THR A 124 -7.06 -20.63 2.87
CA THR A 124 -7.87 -20.58 1.64
C THR A 124 -6.99 -20.22 0.44
N GLN A 125 -7.45 -20.53 -0.77
CA GLN A 125 -6.73 -20.18 -2.00
C GLN A 125 -6.50 -18.66 -2.11
N SER A 126 -7.54 -17.86 -1.85
CA SER A 126 -7.42 -16.40 -1.86
C SER A 126 -6.40 -15.87 -0.86
N LYS A 127 -6.31 -16.47 0.33
CA LYS A 127 -5.29 -16.09 1.33
C LYS A 127 -3.87 -16.36 0.83
N SER A 128 -3.64 -17.53 0.23
CA SER A 128 -2.35 -17.84 -0.39
C SER A 128 -2.03 -16.85 -1.51
N THR A 129 -3.00 -16.54 -2.38
CA THR A 129 -2.80 -15.54 -3.44
C THR A 129 -2.48 -14.16 -2.90
N ASN A 130 -3.19 -13.69 -1.87
CA ASN A 130 -2.89 -12.40 -1.25
C ASN A 130 -1.51 -12.39 -0.61
N ARG A 131 -1.11 -13.49 0.04
CA ARG A 131 0.24 -13.60 0.60
C ARG A 131 1.31 -13.56 -0.50
N ASP A 132 1.12 -14.30 -1.59
CA ASP A 132 2.05 -14.31 -2.73
C ASP A 132 2.15 -12.94 -3.40
N ASP A 133 1.02 -12.22 -3.53
CA ASP A 133 0.99 -10.87 -4.08
C ASP A 133 1.70 -9.86 -3.17
N PHE A 134 1.55 -9.98 -1.84
CA PHE A 134 2.28 -9.18 -0.87
C PHE A 134 3.78 -9.48 -0.89
N ASP A 135 4.16 -10.76 -0.90
CA ASP A 135 5.57 -11.18 -0.92
C ASP A 135 6.27 -10.71 -2.21
N ARG A 136 5.59 -10.80 -3.37
CA ARG A 136 6.11 -10.26 -4.64
C ARG A 136 6.32 -8.75 -4.57
N PHE A 137 5.41 -8.02 -3.92
CA PHE A 137 5.57 -6.59 -3.71
C PHE A 137 6.78 -6.27 -2.82
N VAL A 138 6.90 -6.95 -1.67
CA VAL A 138 8.03 -6.79 -0.74
C VAL A 138 9.37 -7.16 -1.39
N GLU A 139 9.41 -8.23 -2.17
CA GLU A 139 10.62 -8.64 -2.91
C GLU A 139 11.06 -7.53 -3.89
N LEU A 140 10.10 -6.90 -4.57
CA LEU A 140 10.38 -5.87 -5.56
C LEU A 140 10.81 -4.54 -4.94
N VAL A 141 10.14 -4.08 -3.88
CA VAL A 141 10.36 -2.74 -3.31
C VAL A 141 11.21 -2.73 -2.04
N GLY A 142 11.50 -3.91 -1.49
CA GLY A 142 12.12 -4.12 -0.19
C GLY A 142 11.09 -4.15 0.95
N ALA A 143 11.51 -4.64 2.12
CA ALA A 143 10.65 -4.69 3.31
C ALA A 143 10.45 -3.33 4.01
N ALA A 144 11.25 -2.33 3.63
CA ALA A 144 11.17 -0.98 4.19
C ALA A 144 11.48 0.10 3.12
N PRO A 145 10.69 0.19 2.03
CA PRO A 145 10.89 1.18 0.98
C PRO A 145 10.84 2.59 1.54
N THR A 146 11.59 3.49 0.92
CA THR A 146 11.48 4.92 1.17
C THR A 146 10.67 5.56 0.06
N ILE A 147 9.57 6.21 0.41
CA ILE A 147 8.70 6.95 -0.52
C ILE A 147 8.28 8.26 0.16
N GLU A 148 8.24 9.36 -0.59
CA GLU A 148 7.99 10.70 -0.02
C GLU A 148 8.96 11.07 1.14
N ASN A 149 10.20 10.55 1.08
CA ASN A 149 11.24 10.65 2.12
C ASN A 149 10.87 10.02 3.49
N VAL A 150 9.85 9.15 3.52
CA VAL A 150 9.45 8.38 4.70
C VAL A 150 9.81 6.91 4.48
N GLN A 151 10.47 6.29 5.46
CA GLN A 151 10.67 4.84 5.46
C GLN A 151 9.36 4.15 5.90
N VAL A 152 8.75 3.38 5.00
CA VAL A 152 7.53 2.61 5.28
C VAL A 152 7.89 1.15 5.46
N ARG A 153 7.73 0.61 6.66
CA ARG A 153 7.92 -0.82 6.93
C ARG A 153 6.68 -1.60 6.50
N LEU A 154 6.88 -2.57 5.62
CA LEU A 154 5.82 -3.46 5.16
C LEU A 154 5.76 -4.68 6.06
N ALA A 155 4.58 -5.05 6.53
CA ALA A 155 4.40 -6.24 7.35
C ALA A 155 3.12 -6.99 6.96
N TRP A 156 3.20 -8.31 7.03
CA TRP A 156 2.05 -9.20 6.97
C TRP A 156 1.75 -9.69 8.38
N ALA A 157 0.54 -9.44 8.88
CA ALA A 157 0.04 -9.92 10.16
C ALA A 157 -0.98 -11.03 9.91
N SER A 158 -0.79 -12.19 10.53
CA SER A 158 -1.75 -13.29 10.49
C SER A 158 -1.77 -14.07 11.79
N ASP A 159 -2.90 -14.73 12.07
CA ASP A 159 -3.08 -15.57 13.27
C ASP A 159 -2.16 -16.80 13.31
N LEU A 160 -1.54 -17.14 12.17
CA LEU A 160 -0.52 -18.17 12.09
C LEU A 160 0.82 -17.52 12.44
N LEU A 161 1.34 -17.84 13.64
CA LEU A 161 2.75 -17.61 13.96
C LEU A 161 3.59 -18.35 12.91
N SER A 162 4.32 -17.60 12.09
CA SER A 162 5.40 -18.14 11.25
C SER A 162 6.59 -18.51 12.12
#